data_AF-A0A291QTX9-F1
#
_entry.id   AF-A0A291QTX9-F1
#
_cell.length_a   1.000
_cell.length_b   1.000
_cell.length_c   1.000
_cell.angle_alpha   90.00
_cell.angle_beta   90.00
_cell.angle_gamma   90.00
#
_symmetry.space_group_name_H-M   'P 1'
#
loop_
_entity.id
_entity.type
_entity.pdbx_description
1 polymer ?
#
loop_
_entity_poly.entity_id
_entity_poly.type
_entity_poly.pdbx_seq_one_letter_code
_entity_poly.pdbx_strand_id
1 'polypeptide(L)'
;MKTMIALFAVLFSLQLNVNANGKATKTNEPADSIEYIAGTTDVIKHVYSEEFNTWIEMRYINDDELPLKVISKLMKKVPNADFVSIVELNVEGIKTYIITLEDTNTYKVVRCGDKGQFGILQSLQKQ
;
A
#
# COMPACT_ATOMS: atom_id res chain seq x y z
N MET A 1 -16.60 12.43 -20.87
CA MET A 1 -15.63 11.34 -20.69
C MET A 1 -15.63 10.98 -19.22
N LYS A 2 -15.98 9.74 -18.86
CA LYS A 2 -16.23 9.32 -17.47
C LYS A 2 -14.92 8.89 -16.82
N THR A 3 -14.45 9.69 -15.86
CA THR A 3 -13.68 9.31 -14.65
C THR A 3 -12.88 8.00 -14.69
N MET A 4 -11.58 8.07 -15.01
CA MET A 4 -10.59 7.03 -14.69
C MET A 4 -9.71 7.50 -13.53
N ILE A 5 -10.32 7.63 -12.35
CA ILE A 5 -9.60 7.73 -11.08
C ILE A 5 -9.83 6.40 -10.37
N ALA A 6 -8.75 5.83 -9.82
CA ALA A 6 -8.68 4.60 -9.02
C ALA A 6 -8.42 3.29 -9.80
N LEU A 7 -7.13 3.01 -10.11
CA LEU A 7 -6.68 1.63 -10.29
C LEU A 7 -5.24 1.34 -9.79
N PHE A 8 -4.61 2.21 -9.01
CA PHE A 8 -3.22 1.95 -8.53
C PHE A 8 -3.09 1.56 -7.05
N ALA A 9 -4.21 1.41 -6.34
CA ALA A 9 -4.26 0.81 -5.00
C ALA A 9 -4.97 -0.56 -5.02
N VAL A 10 -4.83 -1.34 -6.09
CA VAL A 10 -5.33 -2.73 -6.12
C VAL A 10 -4.25 -3.67 -5.64
N LEU A 11 -3.95 -3.62 -4.35
CA LEU A 11 -3.59 -4.79 -3.56
C LEU A 11 -4.23 -4.52 -2.19
N PHE A 12 -5.21 -5.35 -1.82
CA PHE A 12 -6.06 -5.30 -0.62
C PHE A 12 -7.37 -4.50 -0.66
N SER A 13 -8.17 -4.68 -1.71
CA SER A 13 -9.62 -4.71 -1.54
C SER A 13 -10.02 -6.05 -0.89
N LEU A 14 -9.94 -6.16 0.44
CA LEU A 14 -10.78 -7.14 1.15
C LEU A 14 -12.22 -6.68 0.99
N GLN A 15 -13.04 -7.51 0.35
CA GLN A 15 -14.43 -7.26 0.12
C GLN A 15 -15.17 -7.21 1.47
N LEU A 16 -15.71 -6.04 1.83
CA LEU A 16 -16.76 -5.96 2.85
C LEU A 16 -18.03 -6.59 2.27
N ASN A 17 -18.21 -7.89 2.49
CA ASN A 17 -19.48 -8.57 2.25
C ASN A 17 -20.50 -8.13 3.32
N VAL A 18 -21.15 -6.97 3.10
CA VAL A 18 -22.37 -6.63 3.84
C VAL A 18 -23.54 -7.30 3.14
N ASN A 19 -23.85 -8.54 3.52
CA ASN A 19 -25.05 -9.21 3.06
C ASN A 19 -26.26 -8.61 3.80
N ALA A 20 -27.27 -8.13 3.05
CA ALA A 20 -28.44 -7.40 3.54
C ALA A 20 -29.42 -8.22 4.40
N ASN A 21 -29.04 -9.42 4.84
CA ASN A 21 -29.88 -10.31 5.64
C ASN A 21 -29.14 -10.85 6.87
N GLY A 22 -28.74 -9.96 7.79
CA GLY A 22 -28.70 -10.13 9.26
C GLY A 22 -28.29 -11.48 9.90
N LYS A 23 -27.57 -12.38 9.22
CA LYS A 23 -27.09 -13.65 9.76
C LYS A 23 -25.60 -13.76 9.51
N ALA A 24 -24.82 -13.49 10.56
CA ALA A 24 -23.40 -13.75 10.60
C ALA A 24 -23.18 -15.28 10.62
N THR A 25 -22.86 -15.86 9.45
CA THR A 25 -22.10 -17.09 9.43
C THR A 25 -20.69 -16.73 9.89
N LYS A 26 -20.29 -17.21 11.07
CA LYS A 26 -18.90 -17.13 11.53
C LYS A 26 -18.06 -17.98 10.58
N THR A 27 -17.46 -17.36 9.58
CA THR A 27 -16.27 -17.91 8.94
C THR A 27 -15.16 -17.78 9.97
N ASN A 28 -14.37 -18.84 10.20
CA ASN A 28 -13.20 -18.79 11.07
C ASN A 28 -12.04 -18.03 10.41
N GLU A 29 -12.36 -17.03 9.58
CA GLU A 29 -11.39 -16.22 8.87
C GLU A 29 -10.95 -15.08 9.79
N PRO A 30 -9.64 -14.82 9.91
CA PRO A 30 -9.13 -13.66 10.61
C PRO A 30 -9.73 -12.39 10.01
N ALA A 31 -10.53 -11.68 10.81
CA ALA A 31 -11.19 -10.46 10.36
C ALA A 31 -10.21 -9.27 10.38
N ASP A 32 -10.01 -8.61 9.24
CA ASP A 32 -9.31 -7.34 9.14
C ASP A 32 -9.80 -6.34 10.20
N SER A 33 -8.88 -5.54 10.75
CA SER A 33 -9.22 -4.50 11.74
C SER A 33 -8.58 -3.17 11.38
N ILE A 34 -9.11 -2.09 11.96
CA ILE A 34 -8.61 -0.73 11.79
C ILE A 34 -8.37 -0.15 13.19
N GLU A 35 -7.20 0.43 13.40
CA GLU A 35 -6.83 1.17 14.60
C GLU A 35 -6.54 2.63 14.24
N TYR A 36 -7.01 3.53 15.11
CA TYR A 36 -6.74 4.97 15.04
C TYR A 36 -5.66 5.31 16.07
N ILE A 37 -4.58 5.94 15.63
CA ILE A 37 -3.54 6.40 16.56
C ILE A 37 -4.04 7.67 17.25
N ALA A 38 -4.17 7.62 18.58
CA ALA A 38 -4.67 8.75 19.35
C ALA A 38 -3.78 10.00 19.16
N GLY A 39 -4.37 11.09 18.67
CA GLY A 39 -3.67 12.36 18.45
C GLY A 39 -3.03 12.53 17.07
N THR A 40 -3.18 11.56 16.16
CA THR A 40 -2.85 11.73 14.74
C THR A 40 -4.05 11.40 13.85
N THR A 41 -4.00 11.79 12.58
CA THR A 41 -4.98 11.35 11.57
C THR A 41 -4.61 10.02 10.94
N ASP A 42 -3.57 9.37 11.44
CA ASP A 42 -3.02 8.17 10.81
C ASP A 42 -3.88 6.96 11.16
N VAL A 43 -4.25 6.23 10.12
CA VAL A 43 -5.06 5.02 10.21
C VAL A 43 -4.14 3.84 9.92
N ILE A 44 -4.01 2.95 10.90
CA ILE A 44 -3.34 1.65 10.71
C ILE A 44 -4.44 0.62 10.44
N LYS A 45 -4.30 -0.11 9.33
CA LYS A 45 -5.14 -1.25 9.02
C LYS A 45 -4.34 -2.53 9.29
N HIS A 46 -4.88 -3.42 10.10
CA HIS A 46 -4.35 -4.78 10.24
C HIS A 46 -5.11 -5.69 9.27
N VAL A 47 -4.34 -6.36 8.43
CA VAL A 47 -4.87 -7.15 7.32
C VAL A 47 -4.28 -8.54 7.39
N TYR A 48 -5.12 -9.57 7.33
CA TYR A 48 -4.60 -10.92 7.23
C TYR A 48 -4.25 -11.26 5.78
N SER A 49 -3.02 -11.70 5.54
CA SER A 49 -2.62 -12.24 4.26
C SER A 49 -2.61 -13.76 4.31
N GLU A 50 -3.48 -14.38 3.51
CA GLU A 50 -3.50 -15.83 3.32
C GLU A 50 -2.23 -16.34 2.63
N GLU A 51 -1.69 -15.57 1.67
CA GLU A 51 -0.47 -15.92 0.94
C GLU A 51 0.74 -16.09 1.88
N PHE A 52 0.84 -15.20 2.87
CA PHE A 52 1.93 -15.19 3.84
C PHE A 52 1.55 -15.86 5.17
N ASN A 53 0.30 -16.31 5.32
CA ASN A 53 -0.27 -16.83 6.55
C ASN A 53 0.09 -15.97 7.79
N THR A 54 -0.01 -14.65 7.64
CA THR A 54 0.42 -13.69 8.67
C THR A 54 -0.37 -12.38 8.59
N TRP A 55 -0.33 -11.61 9.68
CA TRP A 55 -0.91 -10.28 9.75
C TRP A 55 0.06 -9.23 9.20
N ILE A 56 -0.50 -8.28 8.45
CA ILE A 56 0.20 -7.16 7.86
C ILE A 56 -0.39 -5.89 8.46
N GLU A 57 0.47 -5.07 9.05
CA GLU A 57 0.14 -3.69 9.38
C GLU A 57 0.34 -2.83 8.13
N MET A 58 -0.71 -2.13 7.72
CA MET A 58 -0.71 -1.26 6.56
C MET A 58 -1.09 0.16 6.96
N ARG A 59 -0.30 1.14 6.52
CA ARG A 59 -0.66 2.56 6.64
C ARG A 59 -0.23 3.35 5.42
N TYR A 60 -1.01 4.38 5.08
CA TYR A 60 -0.57 5.41 4.15
C TYR A 60 0.36 6.36 4.90
N ILE A 61 1.45 6.76 4.23
CA ILE A 61 2.44 7.69 4.79
C ILE A 61 2.76 8.76 3.75
N ASN A 62 3.37 9.85 4.21
CA ASN A 62 3.93 10.89 3.35
C ASN A 62 5.39 10.59 2.97
N ASP A 63 5.95 11.37 2.05
CA ASP A 63 7.32 11.21 1.54
C ASP A 63 8.39 11.56 2.58
N ASP A 64 8.08 12.45 3.53
CA ASP A 64 8.93 12.81 4.67
C ASP A 64 9.06 11.70 5.73
N GLU A 65 8.13 10.74 5.74
CA GLU A 65 8.18 9.56 6.60
C GLU A 65 9.01 8.41 5.99
N LEU A 66 9.42 8.51 4.71
CA LEU A 66 10.22 7.47 4.08
C LEU A 66 11.64 7.43 4.66
N PRO A 67 12.21 6.23 4.93
CA PRO A 67 13.60 6.13 5.33
C PRO A 67 14.53 6.71 4.26
N LEU A 68 15.55 7.45 4.68
CA LEU A 68 16.53 8.07 3.78
C LEU A 68 17.13 7.08 2.76
N LYS A 69 17.34 5.82 3.17
CA LYS A 69 17.84 4.75 2.28
C LYS A 69 16.87 4.45 1.13
N VAL A 70 15.57 4.48 1.40
CA VAL A 70 14.51 4.26 0.40
C VAL A 70 14.46 5.46 -0.55
N ILE A 71 14.40 6.68 -0.03
CA ILE A 71 14.42 7.92 -0.83
C ILE A 71 15.65 7.94 -1.75
N SER A 72 16.83 7.69 -1.20
CA SER A 72 18.09 7.66 -1.96
C SER A 72 18.09 6.61 -3.07
N LYS A 73 17.37 5.49 -2.89
CA LYS A 73 17.25 4.43 -3.89
C LYS A 73 16.28 4.85 -5.00
N LEU A 74 15.15 5.44 -4.64
CA LEU A 74 14.13 5.93 -5.56
C LEU A 74 14.71 6.99 -6.49
N MET A 75 15.37 8.01 -5.93
CA MET A 75 16.01 9.07 -6.72
C MET A 75 17.04 8.54 -7.73
N LYS A 76 17.69 7.40 -7.44
CA LYS A 76 18.65 6.76 -8.35
C LYS A 76 17.99 5.89 -9.43
N LYS A 77 16.87 5.24 -9.13
CA LYS A 77 16.27 4.22 -10.01
C LYS A 77 15.12 4.75 -10.86
N VAL A 78 14.41 5.74 -10.34
CA VAL A 78 13.25 6.37 -10.95
C VAL A 78 13.40 7.89 -10.78
N PRO A 79 14.46 8.49 -11.37
CA PRO A 79 14.66 9.93 -11.28
C PRO A 79 13.51 10.65 -12.00
N ASN A 80 13.12 11.82 -11.49
CA ASN A 80 12.09 12.70 -12.05
C ASN A 80 10.67 12.12 -12.05
N ALA A 81 10.35 11.25 -11.09
CA ALA A 81 8.99 10.81 -10.85
C ALA A 81 8.45 11.43 -9.55
N ASP A 82 7.20 11.86 -9.59
CA ASP A 82 6.47 12.43 -8.46
C ASP A 82 5.81 11.32 -7.64
N PHE A 83 5.70 11.51 -6.33
CA PHE A 83 5.01 10.58 -5.44
C PHE A 83 3.50 10.80 -5.54
N VAL A 84 2.76 9.75 -5.91
CA VAL A 84 1.29 9.75 -5.94
C VAL A 84 0.73 9.20 -4.63
N SER A 85 1.32 8.09 -4.16
CA SER A 85 0.94 7.46 -2.90
C SER A 85 2.08 6.60 -2.37
N ILE A 86 2.16 6.51 -1.05
CA ILE A 86 3.12 5.67 -0.36
C ILE A 86 2.36 4.86 0.68
N VAL A 87 2.52 3.53 0.62
CA VAL A 87 1.95 2.59 1.58
C VAL A 87 3.11 1.89 2.28
N GLU A 88 3.17 2.03 3.60
CA GLU A 88 4.05 1.23 4.45
C GLU A 88 3.33 -0.07 4.84
N LEU A 89 3.98 -1.19 4.57
CA LEU A 89 3.62 -2.51 5.03
C LEU A 89 4.63 -2.94 6.09
N ASN A 90 4.15 -3.30 7.27
CA ASN A 90 4.96 -3.88 8.33
C ASN A 90 4.49 -5.32 8.59
N VAL A 91 5.42 -6.25 8.43
CA VAL A 91 5.21 -7.68 8.70
C VAL A 91 6.30 -8.11 9.68
N GLU A 92 5.91 -8.41 10.92
CA GLU A 92 6.83 -8.86 11.98
C GLU A 92 8.06 -7.92 12.16
N GLY A 93 7.85 -6.61 12.03
CA GLY A 93 8.91 -5.60 12.17
C GLY A 93 9.72 -5.33 10.90
N ILE A 94 9.45 -6.06 9.80
CA ILE A 94 10.08 -5.83 8.50
C ILE A 94 9.21 -4.87 7.69
N LYS A 95 9.77 -3.70 7.39
CA LYS A 95 9.07 -2.65 6.63
C LYS A 95 9.31 -2.77 5.12
N THR A 96 8.23 -2.79 4.36
CA THR A 96 8.21 -2.71 2.91
C THR A 96 7.34 -1.53 2.49
N TYR A 97 7.82 -0.75 1.52
CA TYR A 97 7.11 0.41 0.98
C TYR A 97 6.62 0.09 -0.42
N ILE A 98 5.32 0.20 -0.65
CA ILE A 98 4.70 0.16 -1.97
C ILE A 98 4.40 1.59 -2.37
N ILE A 99 5.00 2.02 -3.49
CA ILE A 99 5.04 3.43 -3.86
C ILE A 99 4.51 3.54 -5.28
N THR A 100 3.46 4.33 -5.45
CA THR A 100 2.98 4.73 -6.77
C THR A 100 3.67 6.03 -7.14
N LEU A 101 4.31 6.01 -8.30
CA LEU A 101 5.05 7.10 -8.88
C LEU A 101 4.43 7.49 -10.22
N GLU A 102 4.51 8.76 -10.54
CA GLU A 102 4.03 9.32 -11.79
C GLU A 102 5.15 10.13 -12.44
N ASP A 103 5.43 9.85 -13.72
CA ASP A 103 6.22 10.75 -14.56
C ASP A 103 5.35 11.28 -15.69
N THR A 104 5.91 12.06 -16.62
CA THR A 104 5.15 12.70 -17.70
C THR A 104 4.33 11.69 -18.51
N ASN A 105 4.86 10.47 -18.72
CA ASN A 105 4.30 9.51 -19.67
C ASN A 105 3.80 8.23 -19.00
N THR A 106 4.13 7.99 -17.74
CA THR A 106 3.89 6.69 -17.10
C THR A 106 3.47 6.80 -15.64
N TYR A 107 2.72 5.79 -15.20
CA TYR A 107 2.58 5.44 -13.80
C TYR A 107 3.43 4.21 -13.51
N LYS A 108 4.10 4.17 -12.35
CA LYS A 108 4.91 3.03 -11.90
C LYS A 108 4.54 2.69 -10.47
N VAL A 109 4.33 1.40 -10.19
CA VAL A 109 4.24 0.90 -8.83
C VAL A 109 5.55 0.20 -8.51
N VAL A 110 6.25 0.67 -7.48
CA VAL A 110 7.53 0.12 -7.05
C VAL A 110 7.43 -0.40 -5.63
N ARG A 111 8.22 -1.44 -5.35
CA ARG A 111 8.44 -1.99 -4.02
C ARG A 111 9.84 -1.61 -3.57
N CYS A 112 9.95 -1.02 -2.39
CA CYS A 112 11.20 -0.76 -1.70
C CYS A 112 11.22 -1.45 -0.35
N GLY A 113 12.28 -2.19 -0.03
CA GLY A 113 12.49 -2.73 1.31
C GLY A 113 13.34 -1.79 2.17
N ASP A 114 13.18 -1.89 3.49
CA ASP A 114 14.00 -1.21 4.50
C ASP A 114 15.52 -1.45 4.35
N LYS A 115 15.91 -2.61 3.82
CA LYS A 115 17.29 -3.01 3.52
C LYS A 115 17.76 -2.61 2.11
N GLY A 116 16.98 -1.81 1.39
CA GLY A 116 17.36 -1.24 0.10
C GLY A 116 17.10 -2.16 -1.11
N GLN A 117 16.27 -3.19 -0.94
CA GLN A 117 15.67 -3.90 -2.06
C GLN A 117 14.80 -2.94 -2.86
N PHE A 118 14.82 -3.08 -4.18
CA PHE A 118 14.02 -2.26 -5.09
C PHE A 118 13.51 -3.16 -6.22
N GLY A 119 12.23 -3.07 -6.53
CA GLY A 119 11.63 -3.74 -7.68
C GLY A 119 10.49 -2.91 -8.26
N ILE A 120 10.33 -2.94 -9.58
CA ILE A 120 9.14 -2.39 -10.24
C ILE A 120 8.11 -3.52 -10.26
N LEU A 121 6.96 -3.30 -9.65
CA LEU A 121 5.84 -4.25 -9.63
C LEU A 121 4.97 -4.08 -10.88
N GLN A 122 4.73 -2.83 -11.29
CA GLN A 122 3.89 -2.51 -12.43
C GLN A 122 4.33 -1.21 -13.10
N SER A 123 4.10 -1.11 -14.41
CA SER A 123 4.23 0.13 -15.16
C SER A 123 3.07 0.25 -16.15
N LEU A 124 2.49 1.45 -16.26
CA LEU A 124 1.43 1.77 -17.20
C LEU A 124 1.78 3.05 -17.96
N GLN A 125 1.52 3.06 -19.27
CA GLN A 125 1.64 4.27 -20.09
C GLN A 125 0.38 5.12 -19.95
N LYS A 126 0.54 6.43 -19.83
CA LYS A 126 -0.55 7.40 -19.93
C LYS A 126 -1.01 7.48 -21.39
N GLN A 127 -2.32 7.63 -21.58
CA GLN A 127 -2.94 7.82 -22.89
C GLN A 127 -3.13 9.29 -23.20
#